data_AF-A0A256XR41-F1
#
_entry.id   AF-A0A256XR41-F1
#
_cell.length_a   1.000
_cell.length_b   1.000
_cell.length_c   1.000
_cell.angle_alpha   90.00
_cell.angle_beta   90.00
_cell.angle_gamma   90.00
#
_symmetry.space_group_name_H-M   'P 1'
#
loop_
_entity.id
_entity.type
_entity.pdbx_description
1 polymer ?
#
loop_
_entity_poly.entity_id
_entity_poly.type
_entity_poly.pdbx_seq_one_letter_code
_entity_poly.pdbx_strand_id
1 'polypeptide(L)'
;MKWKTHSIFAMGLTALCFSFILKDIYLILFIPYLIMANFLAIFPDILEQKILGEHKRSYLTHHPVTLIIFIPFLLFPITVVRYIFLVVFLSWSSHILLDAFTVGGVPLTQHFKLRLTKRYYNDPVLNIIFSFFGILMFVSSFFVFFVKYKYLFQVILIHITEKVKFFKNLIISSMYKSP
;
A
#
# COMPACT_ATOMS: atom_id res chain seq x y z
N MET A 1 -3.87 16.99 5.13
CA MET A 1 -4.37 16.38 3.91
C MET A 1 -5.60 15.58 4.23
N LYS A 2 -6.53 15.46 3.29
CA LYS A 2 -7.69 14.56 3.45
C LYS A 2 -7.21 13.15 3.78
N TRP A 3 -7.97 12.40 4.57
CA TRP A 3 -7.60 11.02 4.89
C TRP A 3 -7.46 10.17 3.64
N LYS A 4 -8.37 10.33 2.67
CA LYS A 4 -8.30 9.72 1.33
C LYS A 4 -6.93 9.87 0.67
N THR A 5 -6.36 11.07 0.68
CA THR A 5 -5.04 11.31 0.08
C THR A 5 -3.93 10.59 0.83
N HIS A 6 -3.96 10.58 2.16
CA HIS A 6 -3.01 9.80 2.96
C HIS A 6 -3.10 8.32 2.64
N SER A 7 -4.31 7.76 2.61
CA SER A 7 -4.54 6.34 2.33
C SER A 7 -4.06 5.96 0.93
N ILE A 8 -4.38 6.75 -0.10
CA ILE A 8 -3.92 6.51 -1.49
C ILE A 8 -2.40 6.58 -1.59
N PHE A 9 -1.78 7.60 -0.99
CA PHE A 9 -0.33 7.78 -1.03
C PHE A 9 0.41 6.68 -0.25
N ALA A 10 -0.03 6.37 0.97
CA ALA A 10 0.51 5.30 1.80
C ALA A 10 0.43 3.93 1.10
N MET A 11 -0.71 3.65 0.46
CA MET A 11 -0.92 2.42 -0.31
C MET A 11 0.02 2.34 -1.51
N GLY A 12 0.14 3.42 -2.30
CA GLY A 12 1.06 3.48 -3.44
C GLY A 12 2.52 3.28 -3.04
N LEU A 13 2.96 3.98 -1.98
CA LEU A 13 4.30 3.86 -1.44
C LEU A 13 4.57 2.43 -0.95
N THR A 14 3.64 1.86 -0.19
CA THR A 14 3.80 0.50 0.34
C THR A 14 3.83 -0.52 -0.78
N ALA A 15 2.90 -0.45 -1.74
CA ALA A 15 2.88 -1.35 -2.89
C ALA A 15 4.20 -1.32 -3.68
N LEU A 16 4.73 -0.10 -3.93
CA LEU A 16 5.99 0.08 -4.62
C LEU A 16 7.17 -0.52 -3.84
N CYS A 17 7.32 -0.21 -2.56
CA CYS A 17 8.39 -0.77 -1.72
C CYS A 17 8.33 -2.30 -1.66
N PHE A 18 7.13 -2.87 -1.49
CA PHE A 18 6.94 -4.32 -1.46
C PHE A 18 7.27 -4.98 -2.79
N SER A 19 7.02 -4.33 -3.93
CA SER A 19 7.39 -4.87 -5.25
C SER A 19 8.91 -5.13 -5.39
N PHE A 20 9.74 -4.33 -4.71
CA PHE A 20 11.20 -4.51 -4.68
C PHE A 20 11.64 -5.53 -3.63
N ILE A 21 11.01 -5.51 -2.44
CA ILE A 21 11.47 -6.26 -1.26
C ILE A 21 10.96 -7.71 -1.25
N LEU A 22 9.76 -7.99 -1.75
CA LEU A 22 9.19 -9.34 -1.68
C LEU A 22 9.95 -10.30 -2.60
N LYS A 23 10.42 -11.39 -1.99
CA LYS A 23 10.84 -12.61 -2.70
C LYS A 23 9.60 -13.46 -3.05
N ASP A 24 9.76 -14.32 -4.05
CA ASP A 24 8.70 -15.02 -4.79
C ASP A 24 7.60 -15.68 -3.94
N ILE A 25 7.91 -16.20 -2.75
CA ILE A 25 6.96 -16.88 -1.85
C ILE A 25 5.95 -15.94 -1.18
N TYR A 26 6.24 -14.64 -1.09
CA TYR A 26 5.39 -13.69 -0.35
C TYR A 26 4.39 -12.94 -1.24
N LEU A 27 4.30 -13.32 -2.52
CA LEU A 27 3.28 -12.86 -3.48
C LEU A 27 1.85 -13.01 -2.91
N ILE A 28 1.63 -14.11 -2.18
CA ILE A 28 0.35 -14.45 -1.55
C ILE A 28 -0.04 -13.44 -0.47
N LEU A 29 0.90 -12.72 0.13
CA LEU A 29 0.62 -11.69 1.14
C LEU A 29 0.40 -10.30 0.51
N PHE A 30 0.92 -10.08 -0.69
CA PHE A 30 0.79 -8.81 -1.42
C PHE A 30 -0.66 -8.57 -1.85
N ILE A 31 -1.33 -9.60 -2.38
CA ILE A 31 -2.70 -9.49 -2.92
C ILE A 31 -3.74 -9.20 -1.82
N PRO A 32 -3.79 -9.92 -0.68
CA PRO A 32 -4.70 -9.61 0.43
C PRO A 32 -4.42 -8.24 1.05
N TYR A 33 -3.14 -7.84 1.14
CA TYR A 33 -2.78 -6.50 1.60
C TYR A 33 -3.35 -5.41 0.68
N LEU A 34 -3.21 -5.58 -0.65
CA LEU A 34 -3.80 -4.67 -1.62
C LEU A 34 -5.33 -4.61 -1.49
N ILE A 35 -5.99 -5.75 -1.31
CA ILE A 35 -7.46 -5.81 -1.14
C ILE A 35 -7.88 -5.08 0.15
N MET A 36 -7.20 -5.35 1.27
CA MET A 36 -7.53 -4.73 2.56
C MET A 36 -7.23 -3.24 2.58
N ALA A 37 -6.14 -2.80 1.95
CA ALA A 37 -5.80 -1.39 1.81
C ALA A 37 -6.82 -0.63 0.94
N ASN A 38 -7.29 -1.23 -0.16
CA ASN A 38 -8.36 -0.66 -0.98
C ASN A 38 -9.70 -0.60 -0.24
N PHE A 39 -10.04 -1.63 0.52
CA PHE A 39 -11.27 -1.64 1.32
C PHE A 39 -11.28 -0.51 2.35
N LEU A 40 -10.16 -0.32 3.08
CA LEU A 40 -10.03 0.78 4.03
C LEU A 40 -10.05 2.16 3.34
N ALA A 41 -9.42 2.31 2.17
CA ALA A 41 -9.41 3.56 1.42
C ALA A 41 -10.77 3.96 0.81
N ILE A 42 -11.73 3.03 0.69
CA ILE A 42 -13.08 3.26 0.15
C ILE A 42 -14.11 3.64 1.24
N PHE A 43 -13.89 3.25 2.51
CA PHE A 43 -14.72 3.65 3.67
C PHE A 43 -14.20 4.81 4.58
N PRO A 44 -13.41 5.81 4.10
CA PRO A 44 -12.95 6.94 4.90
C PRO A 44 -14.06 7.69 5.64
N ASP A 45 -15.16 7.93 4.93
CA ASP A 45 -16.03 9.07 5.24
C ASP A 45 -16.83 8.84 6.54
N ILE A 46 -17.09 7.58 6.90
CA ILE A 46 -17.79 7.18 8.13
C ILE A 46 -16.87 7.32 9.35
N LEU A 47 -15.56 7.07 9.19
CA LEU A 47 -14.57 7.18 10.27
C LEU A 47 -14.09 8.64 10.43
N GLU A 48 -13.85 9.34 9.31
CA GLU A 48 -13.31 10.70 9.27
C GLU A 48 -14.28 11.71 9.92
N GLN A 49 -15.60 11.55 9.75
CA GLN A 49 -16.60 12.42 10.41
C GLN A 49 -16.70 12.23 11.93
N LYS A 50 -16.45 11.02 12.46
CA LYS A 50 -16.45 10.77 13.92
C LYS A 50 -15.16 11.22 14.60
N ILE A 51 -14.04 11.21 13.87
CA ILE A 51 -12.68 11.41 14.40
C ILE A 51 -12.25 12.89 14.30
N LEU A 52 -12.71 13.63 13.30
CA LEU A 52 -12.34 15.04 13.08
C LEU A 52 -12.83 16.02 14.17
N GLY A 53 -13.78 15.61 15.02
CA GLY A 53 -14.30 16.46 16.10
C GLY A 53 -13.32 16.67 17.27
N GLU A 54 -12.36 15.76 17.50
CA GLU A 54 -11.64 15.72 18.79
C GLU A 54 -10.10 15.57 18.69
N HIS A 55 -9.54 15.24 17.52
CA HIS A 55 -8.12 14.89 17.46
C HIS A 55 -7.16 16.09 17.45
N LYS A 56 -6.65 16.41 18.64
CA LYS A 56 -5.31 17.01 18.77
C LYS A 56 -4.28 16.01 18.24
N ARG A 57 -3.40 16.46 17.33
CA ARG A 57 -2.28 15.65 16.82
C ARG A 57 -1.42 15.19 18.00
N SER A 58 -1.33 13.87 18.20
CA SER A 58 -0.45 13.32 19.25
C SER A 58 1.00 13.37 18.78
N TYR A 59 1.89 13.84 19.66
CA TYR A 59 3.33 13.86 19.42
C TYR A 59 3.86 12.46 19.11
N LEU A 60 3.29 11.42 19.73
CA LEU A 60 3.69 10.03 19.50
C LEU A 60 3.38 9.56 18.07
N THR A 61 2.29 10.03 17.46
CA THR A 61 1.87 9.57 16.13
C THR A 61 2.50 10.33 14.96
N HIS A 62 3.16 11.46 15.21
CA HIS A 62 3.64 12.36 14.16
C HIS A 62 5.12 12.74 14.26
N HIS A 63 5.83 12.26 15.29
CA HIS A 63 7.26 12.54 15.47
C HIS A 63 8.12 11.47 14.78
N PRO A 64 9.16 11.84 14.01
CA PRO A 64 9.98 10.86 13.27
C PRO A 64 10.76 9.91 14.18
N VAL A 65 11.06 10.30 15.42
CA VAL A 65 11.70 9.38 16.41
C VAL A 65 10.82 8.16 16.70
N THR A 66 9.49 8.24 16.56
CA THR A 66 8.65 7.05 16.79
C THR A 66 8.83 6.00 15.71
N LEU A 67 9.41 6.34 14.55
CA LEU A 67 9.83 5.35 13.56
C LEU A 67 10.98 4.47 14.05
N ILE A 68 11.83 4.97 14.97
CA ILE A 68 12.96 4.21 15.52
C ILE A 68 12.47 2.99 16.32
N ILE A 69 11.29 3.09 16.94
CA ILE A 69 10.67 2.00 17.71
C ILE A 69 10.43 0.77 16.82
N PHE A 70 10.20 0.97 15.51
CA PHE A 70 9.94 -0.13 14.57
C PHE A 70 11.21 -0.78 14.01
N ILE A 71 12.38 -0.14 14.11
CA ILE A 71 13.64 -0.64 13.53
C ILE A 71 14.01 -2.05 14.05
N PRO A 72 13.96 -2.35 15.37
CA PRO A 72 14.27 -3.69 15.86
C PRO A 72 13.35 -4.77 15.29
N PHE A 73 12.09 -4.43 15.02
CA PHE A 73 11.11 -5.37 14.46
C PHE A 73 11.32 -5.62 12.95
N LEU A 74 11.98 -4.70 12.25
CA LEU A 74 12.41 -4.92 10.86
C LEU A 74 13.58 -5.91 10.78
N LEU A 75 14.32 -6.11 11.88
CA LEU A 75 15.42 -7.07 11.99
C LEU A 75 14.96 -8.46 12.46
N PHE A 76 13.65 -8.62 12.77
CA PHE A 76 13.13 -9.88 13.28
C PHE A 76 13.25 -10.99 12.22
N PRO A 77 13.71 -12.21 12.58
CA PRO A 77 13.93 -13.29 11.63
C PRO A 77 12.62 -13.86 11.07
N ILE A 78 11.51 -13.69 11.79
CA ILE A 78 10.18 -14.14 11.35
C ILE A 78 9.68 -13.22 10.22
N THR A 79 9.66 -13.77 9.02
CA THR A 79 9.39 -13.02 7.78
C THR A 79 8.03 -12.35 7.75
N VAL A 80 6.96 -13.01 8.23
CA VAL A 80 5.61 -12.43 8.28
C VAL A 80 5.55 -11.22 9.22
N VAL A 81 6.09 -11.37 10.44
CA VAL A 81 6.14 -10.29 11.44
C VAL A 81 6.91 -9.09 10.89
N ARG A 82 8.07 -9.34 10.28
CA ARG A 82 8.87 -8.30 9.62
C ARG A 82 8.07 -7.52 8.57
N TYR A 83 7.28 -8.20 7.74
CA TYR A 83 6.45 -7.52 6.73
C TYR A 83 5.31 -6.71 7.34
N ILE A 84 4.66 -7.20 8.40
CA ILE A 84 3.63 -6.42 9.11
C ILE A 84 4.24 -5.13 9.65
N PHE A 85 5.39 -5.20 10.31
CA PHE A 85 6.07 -4.02 10.82
C PHE A 85 6.59 -3.10 9.72
N LEU A 86 6.98 -3.64 8.56
CA LEU A 86 7.34 -2.84 7.39
C LEU A 86 6.14 -2.06 6.84
N VAL A 87 4.95 -2.68 6.77
CA VAL A 87 3.70 -1.98 6.38
C VAL A 87 3.43 -0.83 7.34
N VAL A 88 3.48 -1.08 8.66
CA VAL A 88 3.24 -0.05 9.67
C VAL A 88 4.26 1.08 9.53
N PHE A 89 5.55 0.74 9.40
CA PHE A 89 6.62 1.71 9.22
C PHE A 89 6.43 2.59 7.97
N LEU A 90 6.08 1.98 6.83
CA LEU A 90 5.86 2.70 5.57
C LEU A 90 4.61 3.58 5.62
N SER A 91 3.52 3.08 6.20
CA SER A 91 2.30 3.86 6.43
C SER A 91 2.58 5.08 7.32
N TRP A 92 3.31 4.89 8.41
CA TRP A 92 3.67 5.97 9.34
C TRP A 92 4.63 6.98 8.71
N SER A 93 5.62 6.50 7.95
CA SER A 93 6.55 7.36 7.20
C SER A 93 5.82 8.22 6.16
N SER A 94 4.80 7.65 5.51
CA SER A 94 3.97 8.37 4.55
C SER A 94 3.18 9.51 5.23
N HIS A 95 2.67 9.29 6.44
CA HIS A 95 2.00 10.32 7.24
C HIS A 95 2.95 11.47 7.59
N ILE A 96 4.15 11.15 8.09
CA ILE A 96 5.17 12.16 8.42
C ILE A 96 5.56 12.94 7.18
N LEU A 97 5.79 12.26 6.05
CA LEU A 97 6.16 12.91 4.80
C LEU A 97 5.09 13.90 4.34
N LEU A 98 3.82 13.49 4.33
CA LEU A 98 2.71 14.34 3.90
C LEU A 98 2.49 15.52 4.87
N ASP A 99 2.69 15.31 6.17
CA ASP A 99 2.57 16.37 7.16
C ASP A 99 3.64 17.45 7.00
N ALA A 100 4.84 17.09 6.52
CA ALA A 100 5.91 18.05 6.21
C ALA A 100 5.48 19.07 5.14
N PHE A 101 4.54 18.72 4.26
CA PHE A 101 4.01 19.63 3.25
C PHE A 101 2.81 20.47 3.72
N THR A 102 2.39 20.37 4.98
CA THR A 102 1.26 21.16 5.50
C THR A 102 1.70 22.19 6.55
N VAL A 103 0.87 23.20 6.83
CA VAL A 103 1.10 24.16 7.94
C VAL A 103 1.28 23.45 9.29
N GLY A 104 0.73 22.24 9.46
CA GLY A 104 0.98 21.44 10.65
C GLY A 104 2.47 21.17 10.86
N GLY A 105 3.15 20.76 9.78
CA GLY A 105 4.56 20.38 9.78
C GLY A 105 4.84 19.11 10.58
N VAL A 106 6.05 18.59 10.44
CA VAL A 106 6.55 17.48 11.25
C VAL A 106 7.23 18.05 12.49
N PRO A 107 6.76 17.75 13.72
CA PRO A 107 7.49 18.13 14.92
C PRO A 107 8.81 17.37 14.96
N LEU A 108 9.93 18.10 15.05
CA LEU A 108 11.27 17.54 15.25
C LEU A 108 11.75 17.73 16.69
N THR A 109 11.30 18.81 17.33
CA THR A 109 11.43 19.05 18.77
C THR A 109 10.17 19.76 19.25
N GLN A 110 10.05 20.05 20.55
CA GLN A 110 8.92 20.82 21.10
C GLN A 110 8.78 22.22 20.47
N HIS A 111 9.90 22.80 20.02
CA HIS A 111 9.93 24.16 19.47
C HIS A 111 10.18 24.20 17.95
N PHE A 112 10.67 23.12 17.37
CA PHE A 112 11.02 23.07 15.95
C PHE A 112 10.12 22.12 15.18
N LYS A 113 9.57 22.64 14.08
CA LYS A 113 8.74 21.87 13.14
C LYS A 113 9.34 21.99 11.74
N LEU A 114 9.59 20.85 11.11
CA LEU A 114 9.98 20.78 9.70
C LEU A 114 8.76 21.04 8.84
N ARG A 115 8.85 22.05 7.97
CA ARG A 115 7.81 22.44 7.01
C ARG A 115 8.46 22.71 5.68
N LEU A 116 8.07 21.95 4.66
CA LEU A 116 8.52 22.12 3.29
C LEU A 116 7.65 23.13 2.53
N THR A 117 6.39 23.31 2.94
CA THR A 117 5.51 24.33 2.38
C THR A 117 4.62 24.98 3.45
N LYS A 118 4.01 26.13 3.12
CA LYS A 118 3.06 26.84 3.98
C LYS A 118 1.59 26.61 3.58
N ARG A 119 1.29 25.45 2.96
CA ARG A 119 -0.05 25.12 2.44
C ARG A 119 -0.96 24.54 3.53
N TYR A 120 -2.24 24.92 3.51
CA TYR A 120 -3.22 24.43 4.49
C TYR A 120 -3.44 22.91 4.38
N TYR A 121 -3.88 22.30 5.49
CA TYR A 121 -4.08 20.85 5.58
C TYR A 121 -5.04 20.32 4.51
N ASN A 122 -6.06 21.09 4.11
CA ASN A 122 -7.02 20.70 3.08
C ASN A 122 -6.80 21.42 1.74
N ASP A 123 -5.58 21.86 1.45
CA ASP A 123 -5.25 22.46 0.16
C ASP A 123 -5.56 21.47 -0.99
N PRO A 124 -6.45 21.83 -1.93
CA PRO A 124 -6.90 20.92 -2.98
C PRO A 124 -5.76 20.52 -3.93
N VAL A 125 -4.80 21.41 -4.17
CA VAL A 125 -3.66 21.16 -5.06
C VAL A 125 -2.75 20.09 -4.46
N LEU A 126 -2.41 20.19 -3.16
CA LEU A 126 -1.62 19.15 -2.50
C LEU A 126 -2.34 17.80 -2.47
N ASN A 127 -3.65 17.81 -2.19
CA ASN A 127 -4.42 16.56 -2.20
C ASN A 127 -4.37 15.88 -3.58
N ILE A 128 -4.51 16.64 -4.66
CA ILE A 128 -4.44 16.12 -6.04
C ILE A 128 -3.03 15.59 -6.34
N ILE A 129 -1.99 16.38 -6.05
CA ILE A 129 -0.60 16.00 -6.35
C ILE A 129 -0.22 14.70 -5.63
N PHE A 130 -0.48 14.60 -4.32
CA PHE A 130 -0.10 13.43 -3.56
C PHE A 130 -0.97 12.20 -3.87
N SER A 131 -2.27 12.38 -4.13
CA SER A 131 -3.09 11.27 -4.64
C SER A 131 -2.58 10.79 -6.00
N PHE A 132 -2.21 11.69 -6.90
CA PHE A 132 -1.62 11.34 -8.21
C PHE A 132 -0.31 10.57 -8.06
N PHE A 133 0.61 11.04 -7.20
CA PHE A 133 1.85 10.30 -6.92
C PHE A 133 1.57 8.92 -6.30
N GLY A 134 0.59 8.82 -5.40
CA GLY A 134 0.18 7.53 -4.83
C GLY A 134 -0.29 6.55 -5.91
N ILE A 135 -1.18 7.00 -6.81
CA ILE A 135 -1.65 6.21 -7.94
C ILE A 135 -0.49 5.82 -8.87
N LEU A 136 0.41 6.76 -9.17
CA LEU A 136 1.55 6.50 -10.03
C LEU A 136 2.47 5.42 -9.44
N MET A 137 2.84 5.55 -8.16
CA MET A 137 3.63 4.54 -7.45
C MET A 137 2.94 3.17 -7.44
N PHE A 138 1.62 3.16 -7.24
CA PHE A 138 0.82 1.95 -7.29
C PHE A 138 0.88 1.28 -8.67
N VAL A 139 0.64 2.01 -9.75
CA VAL A 139 0.73 1.49 -11.12
C VAL A 139 2.14 1.02 -11.45
N SER A 140 3.18 1.78 -11.05
CA SER A 140 4.57 1.37 -11.21
C SER A 140 4.88 0.08 -10.46
N SER A 141 4.30 -0.14 -9.28
CA SER A 141 4.47 -1.39 -8.52
C SER A 141 3.94 -2.61 -9.29
N PHE A 142 2.81 -2.48 -9.98
CA PHE A 142 2.28 -3.53 -10.85
C PHE A 142 3.20 -3.81 -12.03
N PHE A 143 3.78 -2.77 -12.62
CA PHE A 143 4.72 -2.94 -13.73
C PHE A 143 5.99 -3.69 -13.28
N VAL A 144 6.59 -3.27 -12.16
CA VAL A 144 7.77 -3.94 -11.57
C VAL A 144 7.44 -5.40 -11.25
N PHE A 145 6.26 -5.64 -10.66
CA PHE A 145 5.78 -6.97 -10.36
C PHE A 145 5.65 -7.84 -11.62
N PHE A 146 5.02 -7.32 -12.68
CA PHE A 146 4.85 -8.05 -13.93
C PHE A 146 6.19 -8.40 -14.59
N VAL A 147 7.13 -7.46 -14.59
CA VAL A 147 8.48 -7.69 -15.13
C VAL A 147 9.22 -8.76 -14.33
N LYS A 148 9.19 -8.67 -13.00
CA LYS A 148 9.90 -9.60 -12.10
C LYS A 148 9.34 -11.02 -12.19
N TYR A 149 8.02 -11.15 -12.31
CA TYR A 149 7.33 -12.44 -12.30
C TYR A 149 6.86 -12.90 -13.68
N LYS A 150 7.39 -12.32 -14.76
CA LYS A 150 7.00 -12.64 -16.15
C LYS A 150 7.00 -14.14 -16.43
N TYR A 151 8.05 -14.85 -16.01
CA TYR A 151 8.18 -16.29 -16.22
C TYR A 151 7.14 -17.09 -15.43
N LEU A 152 6.89 -16.72 -14.18
CA LEU A 152 5.85 -17.36 -13.37
C LEU A 152 4.46 -17.17 -14.00
N PHE A 153 4.16 -15.97 -14.51
CA PHE A 153 2.93 -15.69 -15.24
C PHE A 153 2.81 -16.54 -16.51
N GLN A 154 3.89 -16.69 -17.28
CA GLN A 154 3.90 -17.56 -18.46
C GLN A 154 3.61 -19.01 -18.09
N VAL A 155 4.23 -19.54 -17.02
CA VAL A 155 3.99 -20.91 -16.55
C VAL A 155 2.54 -21.10 -16.11
N ILE A 156 1.99 -20.17 -15.31
CA ILE A 156 0.59 -20.22 -14.87
C ILE A 156 -0.36 -20.19 -16.08
N LEU A 157 -0.09 -19.31 -17.05
CA LEU A 157 -0.93 -19.18 -18.25
C LEU A 157 -0.92 -20.44 -19.11
N ILE A 158 0.25 -21.07 -19.28
CA ILE A 158 0.39 -22.35 -19.97
C ILE A 158 -0.44 -23.42 -19.25
N HIS A 159 -0.28 -23.55 -17.92
CA HIS A 159 -0.98 -24.56 -17.14
C HIS A 159 -2.52 -24.39 -17.19
N ILE A 160 -3.00 -23.14 -17.10
CA ILE A 160 -4.43 -22.83 -17.26
C ILE A 160 -4.92 -23.23 -18.66
N THR A 161 -4.15 -22.89 -19.69
CA THR A 161 -4.50 -23.18 -21.09
C THR A 161 -4.58 -24.69 -21.35
N GLU A 162 -3.65 -25.47 -20.80
CA GLU A 162 -3.67 -26.93 -20.88
C GLU A 162 -4.88 -27.53 -20.15
N LYS A 163 -5.19 -27.05 -18.94
CA LYS A 163 -6.39 -27.46 -18.19
C LYS A 163 -7.67 -27.16 -18.98
N VAL A 164 -7.79 -25.96 -19.55
CA VAL A 164 -8.96 -25.58 -20.37
C VAL A 164 -9.08 -26.48 -21.60
N LYS A 165 -7.97 -26.77 -22.28
CA LYS A 165 -7.95 -27.68 -23.44
C LYS A 165 -8.37 -29.10 -23.06
N PHE A 166 -7.89 -29.60 -21.93
CA PHE A 166 -8.28 -30.91 -21.39
C PHE A 166 -9.79 -30.98 -21.12
N PHE A 167 -10.35 -30.01 -20.41
CA PHE A 167 -11.79 -29.97 -20.13
C PHE A 167 -12.64 -29.84 -21.40
N LYS A 168 -12.20 -29.03 -22.37
CA LYS A 168 -12.87 -28.93 -23.68
C LYS A 168 -12.94 -30.28 -24.38
N ASN A 169 -11.83 -31.03 -24.40
CA ASN A 169 -11.78 -32.35 -25.01
C ASN A 169 -12.67 -33.37 -24.27
N LEU A 170 -12.71 -33.30 -22.94
CA LEU A 170 -13.58 -34.14 -22.12
C LEU A 170 -15.06 -33.92 -22.50
N ILE A 171 -15.50 -32.66 -22.54
CA ILE A 171 -16.88 -32.28 -22.91
C ILE A 171 -17.22 -32.77 -24.31
N ILE A 172 -16.36 -32.51 -25.30
CA ILE A 172 -16.53 -32.98 -26.67
C ILE A 172 -16.67 -34.50 -26.69
N SER A 173 -15.76 -35.24 -26.04
CA SER A 173 -15.81 -36.70 -26.01
C SER A 173 -17.08 -37.27 -25.36
N SER A 174 -17.69 -36.55 -24.41
CA SER A 174 -18.95 -36.95 -23.78
C SER A 174 -20.17 -36.70 -24.68
N MET A 175 -20.13 -35.70 -25.56
CA MET A 175 -21.21 -35.40 -26.49
C MET A 175 -21.27 -36.40 -27.66
N TYR A 176 -20.12 -36.90 -28.11
CA TYR A 176 -20.03 -37.87 -29.20
C TYR A 176 -20.11 -39.33 -28.75
N LYS A 177 -20.17 -39.58 -27.43
CA LYS A 177 -20.55 -40.87 -26.85
C LYS A 177 -22.05 -40.87 -26.54
N SER A 178 -22.89 -40.66 -27.56
CA SER A 178 -24.28 -41.12 -27.49
C SER A 178 -24.34 -42.55 -28.03
N PRO A 179 -25.06 -43.48 -27.37
CA PRO A 179 -25.17 -44.88 -27.77
C PRO A 179 -25.76 -45.06 -29.18
#